data_AF-A0A6G3R563-F1
#
_entry.id   AF-A0A6G3R563-F1
#
_cell.length_a   1.000
_cell.length_b   1.000
_cell.length_c   1.000
_cell.angle_alpha   90.00
_cell.angle_beta   90.00
_cell.angle_gamma   90.00
#
_symmetry.space_group_name_H-M   'P 1'
#
loop_
_entity.id
_entity.type
_entity.pdbx_description
1 polymer ?
#
loop_
_entity_poly.entity_id
_entity_poly.type
_entity_poly.pdbx_seq_one_letter_code
_entity_poly.pdbx_strand_id
1 'polypeptide(L)'
;MTPTAQELLRTTAARLALDPDRNPVVPRVADGRAELRTLALLALEQRHVIPSDRRSFQHLARRAAESKDLESAAFFETLSDGESLARERLDPLFEACGVSRPEAATYEPHPGCQAYPAYVAWLALNGEPADVVLALTANFAAWGRSCAAVARGLREHYGFDDEACGFFDLFAEPAPDLDRQALAAVRAGIDRDRVTTAHLRFGRLLAHYEEMFWTTLAERESGAAGRR
;
A
#
# COMPACT_ATOMS: atom_id res chain seq x y z
N MET A 1 -8.04 -26.26 -18.52
CA MET A 1 -6.93 -25.43 -19.05
C MET A 1 -6.32 -24.69 -17.88
N THR A 2 -5.00 -24.69 -17.73
CA THR A 2 -4.31 -23.88 -16.72
C THR A 2 -4.45 -22.40 -17.11
N PRO A 3 -4.92 -21.51 -16.22
CA PRO A 3 -5.06 -20.09 -16.54
C PRO A 3 -3.70 -19.48 -16.86
N THR A 4 -3.68 -18.51 -17.79
CA THR A 4 -2.45 -17.76 -18.09
C THR A 4 -2.08 -16.84 -16.93
N ALA A 5 -0.80 -16.44 -16.82
CA ALA A 5 -0.37 -15.49 -15.80
C ALA A 5 -1.13 -14.15 -15.88
N GLN A 6 -1.37 -13.64 -17.11
CA GLN A 6 -2.19 -12.45 -17.34
C GLN A 6 -3.63 -12.62 -16.84
N GLU A 7 -4.24 -13.78 -17.15
CA GLU A 7 -5.60 -14.08 -16.71
C GLU A 7 -5.67 -14.20 -15.18
N LEU A 8 -4.67 -14.80 -14.55
CA LEU A 8 -4.64 -14.97 -13.11
C LEU A 8 -4.48 -13.63 -12.39
N LEU A 9 -3.57 -12.76 -12.83
CA LEU A 9 -3.42 -11.40 -12.31
C LEU A 9 -4.74 -10.62 -12.44
N ARG A 10 -5.33 -10.61 -13.64
CA ARG A 10 -6.59 -9.91 -13.92
C ARG A 10 -7.74 -10.42 -13.06
N THR A 11 -7.91 -11.74 -12.96
CA THR A 11 -9.01 -12.34 -12.20
C THR A 11 -8.83 -12.21 -10.70
N THR A 12 -7.59 -12.22 -10.21
CA THR A 12 -7.25 -11.95 -8.81
C THR A 12 -7.58 -10.51 -8.46
N ALA A 13 -7.12 -9.55 -9.26
CA ALA A 13 -7.45 -8.12 -9.07
C ALA A 13 -8.95 -7.87 -9.09
N ALA A 14 -9.69 -8.47 -10.05
CA ALA A 14 -11.14 -8.31 -10.13
C ALA A 14 -11.88 -8.90 -8.91
N ARG A 15 -11.43 -10.03 -8.38
CA ARG A 15 -12.05 -10.67 -7.20
C ARG A 15 -11.76 -9.96 -5.89
N LEU A 16 -10.66 -9.22 -5.83
CA LEU A 16 -10.17 -8.54 -4.63
C LEU A 16 -10.42 -7.04 -4.67
N ALA A 17 -10.97 -6.52 -5.77
CA ALA A 17 -11.34 -5.12 -5.88
C ALA A 17 -12.33 -4.75 -4.77
N LEU A 18 -11.89 -3.87 -3.88
CA LEU A 18 -12.78 -3.20 -2.94
C LEU A 18 -13.58 -2.12 -3.65
N ASP A 19 -14.77 -1.87 -3.13
CA ASP A 19 -15.60 -0.75 -3.52
C ASP A 19 -14.94 0.56 -3.05
N PRO A 20 -14.47 1.44 -3.96
CA PRO A 20 -13.83 2.69 -3.58
C PRO A 20 -14.76 3.61 -2.78
N ASP A 21 -16.07 3.54 -3.01
CA ASP A 21 -17.07 4.38 -2.33
C ASP A 21 -17.24 4.01 -0.86
N ARG A 22 -16.77 2.82 -0.46
CA ARG A 22 -16.74 2.39 0.94
C ARG A 22 -15.55 2.93 1.73
N ASN A 23 -14.58 3.55 1.08
CA ASN A 23 -13.46 4.16 1.80
C ASN A 23 -13.95 5.38 2.61
N PRO A 24 -13.80 5.41 3.95
CA PRO A 24 -14.38 6.48 4.77
C PRO A 24 -13.59 7.81 4.72
N VAL A 25 -12.38 7.82 4.14
CA VAL A 25 -11.49 9.00 4.10
C VAL A 25 -11.33 9.53 2.68
N VAL A 26 -11.03 8.68 1.70
CA VAL A 26 -10.65 9.10 0.35
C VAL A 26 -11.70 10.00 -0.33
N PRO A 27 -13.01 9.67 -0.36
CA PRO A 27 -14.03 10.56 -0.93
C PRO A 27 -14.11 11.91 -0.21
N ARG A 28 -13.84 11.94 1.10
CA ARG A 28 -13.87 13.19 1.87
C ARG A 28 -12.69 14.09 1.52
N VAL A 29 -11.51 13.52 1.29
CA VAL A 29 -10.36 14.29 0.78
C VAL A 29 -10.65 14.79 -0.64
N ALA A 30 -11.20 13.93 -1.49
CA ALA A 30 -11.56 14.28 -2.87
C ALA A 30 -12.59 15.40 -2.95
N ASP A 31 -13.48 15.53 -1.97
CA ASP A 31 -14.49 16.60 -1.89
C ASP A 31 -14.07 17.80 -1.03
N GLY A 32 -12.85 17.82 -0.47
CA GLY A 32 -12.40 18.88 0.44
C GLY A 32 -13.08 18.90 1.82
N ARG A 33 -13.68 17.77 2.24
CA ARG A 33 -14.45 17.60 3.49
C ARG A 33 -13.69 16.85 4.59
N ALA A 34 -12.45 16.41 4.33
CA ALA A 34 -11.60 15.83 5.36
C ALA A 34 -10.88 16.93 6.13
N GLU A 35 -10.75 16.76 7.44
CA GLU A 35 -9.92 17.64 8.27
C GLU A 35 -8.44 17.49 7.88
N LEU A 36 -7.68 18.60 7.87
CA LEU A 36 -6.22 18.57 7.63
C LEU A 36 -5.51 17.64 8.63
N ARG A 37 -6.08 17.48 9.83
CA ARG A 37 -5.56 16.54 10.83
C ARG A 37 -5.62 15.08 10.38
N THR A 38 -6.63 14.69 9.60
CA THR A 38 -6.72 13.31 9.06
C THR A 38 -5.59 13.04 8.09
N LEU A 39 -5.23 14.03 7.26
CA LEU A 39 -4.09 13.96 6.33
C LEU A 39 -2.76 13.89 7.09
N ALA A 40 -2.61 14.69 8.15
CA ALA A 40 -1.46 14.62 9.05
C ALA A 40 -1.30 13.24 9.69
N LEU A 41 -2.39 12.64 10.20
CA LEU A 41 -2.37 11.30 10.78
C LEU A 41 -2.04 10.23 9.75
N LEU A 42 -2.59 10.33 8.53
CA LEU A 42 -2.24 9.45 7.43
C LEU A 42 -0.72 9.47 7.20
N ALA A 43 -0.12 10.66 7.03
CA ALA A 43 1.32 10.80 6.83
C ALA A 43 2.14 10.23 8.01
N LEU A 44 1.69 10.47 9.25
CA LEU A 44 2.36 9.99 10.46
C LEU A 44 2.34 8.47 10.55
N GLU A 45 1.24 7.82 10.19
CA GLU A 45 1.16 6.35 10.14
C GLU A 45 2.10 5.77 9.06
N GLN A 46 2.23 6.44 7.91
CA GLN A 46 3.15 6.01 6.84
C GLN A 46 4.62 6.01 7.29
N ARG A 47 5.00 6.86 8.26
CA ARG A 47 6.35 6.82 8.89
C ARG A 47 6.68 5.46 9.51
N HIS A 48 5.66 4.70 9.93
CA HIS A 48 5.80 3.37 10.52
C HIS A 48 5.56 2.24 9.51
N VAL A 49 4.59 2.42 8.59
CA VAL A 49 4.27 1.43 7.55
C VAL A 49 5.48 1.21 6.63
N ILE A 50 6.02 2.28 6.05
CA ILE A 50 7.10 2.23 5.06
C ILE A 50 8.32 1.40 5.51
N PRO A 51 8.94 1.65 6.69
CA PRO A 51 10.08 0.85 7.13
C PRO A 51 9.71 -0.59 7.49
N SER A 52 8.45 -0.89 7.81
CA SER A 52 7.98 -2.26 8.01
C SER A 52 7.88 -3.00 6.67
N ASP A 53 7.21 -2.39 5.70
CA ASP A 53 6.96 -2.96 4.38
C ASP A 53 8.28 -3.14 3.62
N ARG A 54 9.16 -2.13 3.64
CA ARG A 54 10.51 -2.23 3.08
C ARG A 54 11.26 -3.45 3.59
N ARG A 55 11.29 -3.67 4.91
CA ARG A 55 11.98 -4.82 5.51
C ARG A 55 11.34 -6.14 5.11
N SER A 56 10.01 -6.16 5.01
CA SER A 56 9.25 -7.33 4.59
C SER A 56 9.55 -7.69 3.14
N PHE A 57 9.59 -6.70 2.23
CA PHE A 57 9.95 -6.91 0.83
C PHE A 57 11.41 -7.33 0.65
N GLN A 58 12.35 -6.73 1.40
CA GLN A 58 13.75 -7.17 1.41
C GLN A 58 13.93 -8.62 1.89
N HIS A 59 13.09 -9.05 2.82
CA HIS A 59 13.11 -10.43 3.30
C HIS A 59 12.51 -11.39 2.27
N LEU A 60 11.38 -11.02 1.65
CA LEU A 60 10.77 -11.76 0.54
C LEU A 60 11.71 -11.93 -0.64
N ALA A 61 12.39 -10.85 -1.05
CA ALA A 61 13.39 -10.86 -2.11
C ALA A 61 14.50 -11.90 -1.84
N ARG A 62 15.10 -11.84 -0.64
CA ARG A 62 16.13 -12.78 -0.21
C ARG A 62 15.64 -14.23 -0.20
N ARG A 63 14.48 -14.49 0.39
CA ARG A 63 13.93 -15.85 0.47
C ARG A 63 13.56 -16.42 -0.91
N ALA A 64 13.03 -15.59 -1.80
CA ALA A 64 12.74 -15.96 -3.18
C ALA A 64 14.05 -16.31 -3.93
N ALA A 65 15.09 -15.48 -3.80
CA ALA A 65 16.40 -15.73 -4.41
C ALA A 65 17.05 -17.03 -3.89
N GLU A 66 17.03 -17.27 -2.57
CA GLU A 66 17.51 -18.51 -1.94
C GLU A 66 16.78 -19.75 -2.48
N SER A 67 15.50 -19.60 -2.81
CA SER A 67 14.64 -20.64 -3.39
C SER A 67 14.71 -20.72 -4.92
N LYS A 68 15.64 -19.99 -5.55
CA LYS A 68 15.86 -19.87 -7.00
C LYS A 68 14.65 -19.35 -7.79
N ASP A 69 13.81 -18.55 -7.13
CA ASP A 69 12.73 -17.79 -7.74
C ASP A 69 13.20 -16.33 -7.94
N LEU A 70 13.99 -16.13 -9.00
CA LEU A 70 14.62 -14.83 -9.28
C LEU A 70 13.61 -13.80 -9.78
N GLU A 71 12.52 -14.26 -10.41
CA GLU A 71 11.45 -13.41 -10.92
C GLU A 71 10.66 -12.77 -9.78
N SER A 72 10.26 -13.55 -8.77
CA SER A 72 9.66 -12.99 -7.56
C SER A 72 10.65 -12.14 -6.78
N ALA A 73 11.94 -12.53 -6.72
CA ALA A 73 12.97 -11.74 -6.04
C ALA A 73 13.07 -10.31 -6.62
N ALA A 74 13.17 -10.19 -7.95
CA ALA A 74 13.26 -8.89 -8.63
C ALA A 74 12.02 -8.01 -8.41
N PHE A 75 10.83 -8.61 -8.37
CA PHE A 75 9.60 -7.90 -8.02
C PHE A 75 9.68 -7.31 -6.60
N PHE A 76 10.07 -8.11 -5.61
CA PHE A 76 10.16 -7.64 -4.22
C PHE A 76 11.30 -6.64 -3.98
N GLU A 77 12.41 -6.74 -4.70
CA GLU A 77 13.48 -5.72 -4.68
C GLU A 77 12.94 -4.37 -5.14
N THR A 78 12.21 -4.36 -6.26
CA THR A 78 11.59 -3.14 -6.80
C THR A 78 10.59 -2.52 -5.81
N LEU A 79 9.79 -3.33 -5.11
CA LEU A 79 8.91 -2.83 -4.05
C LEU A 79 9.70 -2.22 -2.87
N SER A 80 10.78 -2.88 -2.42
CA SER A 80 11.65 -2.35 -1.36
C SER A 80 12.27 -0.99 -1.75
N ASP A 81 12.66 -0.83 -3.01
CA ASP A 81 13.21 0.42 -3.52
C ASP A 81 12.12 1.50 -3.58
N GLY A 82 10.91 1.15 -4.00
CA GLY A 82 9.73 2.01 -3.94
C GLY A 82 9.45 2.54 -2.53
N GLU A 83 9.52 1.68 -1.51
CA GLU A 83 9.38 2.11 -0.11
C GLU A 83 10.48 3.07 0.34
N SER A 84 11.70 2.90 -0.17
CA SER A 84 12.80 3.82 0.14
C SER A 84 12.56 5.20 -0.45
N LEU A 85 12.07 5.26 -1.69
CA LEU A 85 11.67 6.50 -2.35
C LEU A 85 10.46 7.15 -1.65
N ALA A 86 9.45 6.36 -1.27
CA ALA A 86 8.28 6.85 -0.56
C ALA A 86 8.66 7.52 0.76
N ARG A 87 9.64 6.97 1.48
CA ARG A 87 10.18 7.56 2.72
C ARG A 87 10.73 8.96 2.50
N GLU A 88 11.42 9.20 1.39
CA GLU A 88 12.01 10.50 1.06
C GLU A 88 10.96 11.55 0.75
N ARG A 89 9.75 11.14 0.33
CA ARG A 89 8.63 12.03 0.01
C ARG A 89 7.73 12.37 1.19
N LEU A 90 7.98 11.81 2.38
CA LEU A 90 7.16 12.10 3.57
C LEU A 90 7.40 13.49 4.17
N ASP A 91 8.64 14.00 4.10
CA ASP A 91 8.98 15.28 4.73
C ASP A 91 8.16 16.47 4.16
N PRO A 92 8.05 16.64 2.83
CA PRO A 92 7.18 17.68 2.25
C PRO A 92 5.71 17.51 2.64
N LEU A 93 5.22 16.28 2.70
CA LEU A 93 3.84 15.99 3.13
C LEU A 93 3.61 16.37 4.59
N PHE A 94 4.58 16.12 5.49
CA PHE A 94 4.51 16.56 6.88
C PHE A 94 4.45 18.08 7.00
N GLU A 95 5.29 18.79 6.26
CA GLU A 95 5.32 20.25 6.27
C GLU A 95 3.98 20.84 5.82
N ALA A 96 3.42 20.34 4.71
CA ALA A 96 2.10 20.76 4.21
C ALA A 96 0.95 20.45 5.17
N CYS A 97 1.06 19.36 5.93
CA CYS A 97 0.09 19.00 6.97
C CYS A 97 0.30 19.73 8.31
N GLY A 98 1.32 20.58 8.43
CA GLY A 98 1.67 21.27 9.67
C GLY A 98 2.21 20.35 10.78
N VAL A 99 2.73 19.17 10.42
CA VAL A 99 3.31 18.21 11.37
C VAL A 99 4.72 18.68 11.75
N SER A 100 4.92 18.92 13.04
CA SER A 100 6.24 19.32 13.54
C SER A 100 7.21 18.13 13.66
N ARG A 101 8.51 18.37 13.55
CA ARG A 101 9.54 17.33 13.78
C ARG A 101 9.41 16.64 15.16
N PRO A 102 9.19 17.37 16.28
CA PRO A 102 8.96 16.74 17.58
C PRO A 102 7.72 15.85 17.58
N GLU A 103 6.61 16.32 17.01
CA GLU A 103 5.38 15.52 16.90
C GLU A 103 5.63 14.24 16.12
N ALA A 104 6.24 14.35 14.93
CA ALA A 104 6.57 13.18 14.13
C ALA A 104 7.44 12.21 14.90
N ALA A 105 8.44 12.69 15.64
CA ALA A 105 9.36 11.88 16.42
C ALA A 105 8.71 11.13 17.59
N THR A 106 7.72 11.74 18.27
CA THR A 106 7.04 11.16 19.43
C THR A 106 5.69 10.52 19.10
N TYR A 107 5.31 10.48 17.81
CA TYR A 107 4.06 9.90 17.38
C TYR A 107 4.02 8.39 17.67
N GLU A 108 2.92 7.94 18.26
CA GLU A 108 2.65 6.53 18.51
C GLU A 108 1.57 6.04 17.53
N PRO A 109 1.85 5.00 16.72
CA PRO A 109 0.93 4.56 15.68
C PRO A 109 -0.32 3.89 16.26
N HIS A 110 -1.44 3.98 15.54
CA HIS A 110 -2.66 3.33 15.95
C HIS A 110 -2.68 1.84 15.58
N PRO A 111 -3.13 0.93 16.46
CA PRO A 111 -3.15 -0.50 16.18
C PRO A 111 -3.86 -0.88 14.88
N GLY A 112 -4.98 -0.22 14.56
CA GLY A 112 -5.73 -0.48 13.33
C GLY A 112 -5.00 -0.05 12.05
N CYS A 113 -4.10 0.93 12.13
CA CYS A 113 -3.23 1.33 11.04
C CYS A 113 -2.01 0.40 10.89
N GLN A 114 -1.67 -0.36 11.93
CA GLN A 114 -0.52 -1.26 11.94
C GLN A 114 -0.89 -2.72 11.60
N ALA A 115 -2.18 -3.03 11.44
CA ALA A 115 -2.63 -4.38 11.05
C ALA A 115 -2.12 -4.78 9.65
N TYR A 116 -2.17 -3.85 8.69
CA TYR A 116 -1.66 -4.08 7.33
C TYR A 116 -0.15 -4.39 7.30
N PRO A 117 0.76 -3.52 7.81
CA PRO A 117 2.20 -3.81 7.76
C PRO A 117 2.59 -5.04 8.60
N ALA A 118 1.86 -5.32 9.68
CA ALA A 118 2.05 -6.56 10.45
C ALA A 118 1.69 -7.81 9.62
N TYR A 119 0.66 -7.73 8.79
CA TYR A 119 0.28 -8.83 7.91
C TYR A 119 1.23 -8.97 6.72
N VAL A 120 1.75 -7.87 6.16
CA VAL A 120 2.81 -7.92 5.14
C VAL A 120 4.06 -8.59 5.71
N ALA A 121 4.44 -8.29 6.96
CA ALA A 121 5.54 -8.98 7.64
C ALA A 121 5.24 -10.48 7.85
N TRP A 122 4.01 -10.85 8.19
CA TRP A 122 3.59 -12.24 8.27
C TRP A 122 3.68 -12.97 6.91
N LEU A 123 3.24 -12.32 5.82
CA LEU A 123 3.38 -12.85 4.45
C LEU A 123 4.86 -13.00 4.09
N ALA A 124 5.69 -12.04 4.49
CA ALA A 124 7.11 -12.13 4.26
C ALA A 124 7.75 -13.33 4.95
N LEU A 125 7.28 -13.72 6.13
CA LEU A 125 7.78 -14.89 6.84
C LEU A 125 7.17 -16.22 6.38
N ASN A 126 5.92 -16.23 5.88
CA ASN A 126 5.15 -17.47 5.71
C ASN A 126 4.55 -17.71 4.32
N GLY A 127 4.36 -16.67 3.51
CA GLY A 127 3.67 -16.79 2.23
C GLY A 127 4.54 -17.35 1.12
N GLU A 128 4.00 -18.17 0.23
CA GLU A 128 4.71 -18.57 -1.00
C GLU A 128 4.93 -17.32 -1.89
N PRO A 129 6.17 -17.00 -2.30
CA PRO A 129 6.49 -15.82 -3.12
C PRO A 129 5.52 -15.53 -4.25
N ALA A 130 5.21 -16.51 -5.11
CA ALA A 130 4.31 -16.30 -6.24
C ALA A 130 2.87 -15.95 -5.82
N ASP A 131 2.36 -16.54 -4.73
CA ASP A 131 1.05 -16.19 -4.17
C ASP A 131 1.05 -14.78 -3.54
N VAL A 132 2.16 -14.38 -2.93
CA VAL A 132 2.33 -13.03 -2.36
C VAL A 132 2.39 -11.97 -3.46
N VAL A 133 3.08 -12.23 -4.58
CA VAL A 133 3.07 -11.34 -5.75
C VAL A 133 1.65 -11.08 -6.25
N LEU A 134 0.84 -12.14 -6.43
CA LEU A 134 -0.56 -12.02 -6.84
C LEU A 134 -1.38 -11.17 -5.88
N ALA A 135 -1.22 -11.41 -4.58
CA ALA A 135 -1.96 -10.70 -3.53
C ALA A 135 -1.58 -9.21 -3.47
N LEU A 136 -0.28 -8.88 -3.47
CA LEU A 136 0.19 -7.50 -3.41
C LEU A 136 -0.11 -6.72 -4.68
N THR A 137 -0.01 -7.35 -5.86
CA THR A 137 -0.34 -6.68 -7.13
C THR A 137 -1.80 -6.23 -7.16
N ALA A 138 -2.72 -7.07 -6.66
CA ALA A 138 -4.13 -6.69 -6.53
C ALA A 138 -4.33 -5.55 -5.51
N ASN A 139 -3.60 -5.58 -4.39
CA ASN A 139 -3.66 -4.54 -3.36
C ASN A 139 -3.17 -3.19 -3.89
N PHE A 140 -1.98 -3.15 -4.51
CA PHE A 140 -1.39 -1.92 -5.02
C PHE A 140 -2.23 -1.24 -6.11
N ALA A 141 -2.95 -2.02 -6.92
CA ALA A 141 -3.89 -1.44 -7.86
C ALA A 141 -5.02 -0.65 -7.15
N ALA A 142 -5.48 -1.10 -5.98
CA ALA A 142 -6.47 -0.38 -5.18
C ALA A 142 -5.85 0.84 -4.48
N TRP A 143 -4.69 0.64 -3.83
CA TRP A 143 -3.93 1.71 -3.18
C TRP A 143 -3.60 2.86 -4.14
N GLY A 144 -3.08 2.57 -5.34
CA GLY A 144 -2.74 3.58 -6.33
C GLY A 144 -3.93 4.42 -6.80
N ARG A 145 -5.13 3.82 -6.92
CA ARG A 145 -6.36 4.58 -7.21
C ARG A 145 -6.73 5.52 -6.06
N SER A 146 -6.59 5.07 -4.82
CA SER A 146 -6.80 5.90 -3.63
C SER A 146 -5.80 7.06 -3.58
N CYS A 147 -4.51 6.79 -3.82
CA CYS A 147 -3.47 7.81 -3.91
C CYS A 147 -3.76 8.83 -5.00
N ALA A 148 -4.19 8.40 -6.19
CA ALA A 148 -4.54 9.30 -7.29
C ALA A 148 -5.72 10.24 -6.92
N ALA A 149 -6.73 9.72 -6.22
CA ALA A 149 -7.86 10.52 -5.76
C ALA A 149 -7.45 11.51 -4.66
N VAL A 150 -6.63 11.05 -3.70
CA VAL A 150 -6.09 11.90 -2.63
C VAL A 150 -5.22 13.01 -3.20
N ALA A 151 -4.25 12.70 -4.05
CA ALA A 151 -3.36 13.69 -4.65
C ALA A 151 -4.11 14.77 -5.44
N ARG A 152 -5.19 14.40 -6.12
CA ARG A 152 -6.08 15.35 -6.79
C ARG A 152 -6.80 16.26 -5.79
N GLY A 153 -7.45 15.67 -4.79
CA GLY A 153 -8.18 16.42 -3.75
C GLY A 153 -7.28 17.39 -2.98
N LEU A 154 -6.05 16.96 -2.65
CA LEU A 154 -5.03 17.79 -1.98
C LEU A 154 -4.72 19.06 -2.77
N ARG A 155 -4.51 18.95 -4.08
CA ARG A 155 -4.26 20.10 -4.96
C ARG A 155 -5.50 20.99 -5.10
N GLU A 156 -6.67 20.39 -5.30
CA GLU A 156 -7.91 21.12 -5.60
C GLU A 156 -8.50 21.85 -4.38
N HIS A 157 -8.39 21.27 -3.18
CA HIS A 157 -9.12 21.74 -2.00
C HIS A 157 -8.23 22.18 -0.83
N TYR A 158 -6.98 21.72 -0.77
CA TYR A 158 -6.08 22.00 0.35
C TYR A 158 -4.89 22.89 -0.04
N GLY A 159 -4.71 23.19 -1.32
CA GLY A 159 -3.65 24.06 -1.82
C GLY A 159 -2.25 23.45 -1.71
N PHE A 160 -2.16 22.11 -1.68
CA PHE A 160 -0.88 21.41 -1.65
C PHE A 160 -0.21 21.51 -3.02
N ASP A 161 1.11 21.72 -3.03
CA ASP A 161 1.90 21.72 -4.25
C ASP A 161 2.32 20.30 -4.67
N ASP A 162 3.06 20.21 -5.78
CA ASP A 162 3.53 18.94 -6.32
C ASP A 162 4.54 18.23 -5.40
N GLU A 163 5.30 18.98 -4.60
CA GLU A 163 6.27 18.38 -3.68
C GLU A 163 5.53 17.68 -2.52
N ALA A 164 4.53 18.35 -1.94
CA ALA A 164 3.66 17.81 -0.90
C ALA A 164 2.81 16.63 -1.38
N CYS A 165 2.42 16.61 -2.66
CA CYS A 165 1.68 15.50 -3.25
C CYS A 165 2.56 14.32 -3.70
N GLY A 166 3.89 14.50 -3.75
CA GLY A 166 4.82 13.55 -4.33
C GLY A 166 4.81 12.15 -3.70
N PHE A 167 4.44 12.02 -2.42
CA PHE A 167 4.22 10.72 -1.79
C PHE A 167 3.08 9.94 -2.46
N PHE A 168 1.95 10.59 -2.70
CA PHE A 168 0.79 9.95 -3.32
C PHE A 168 1.00 9.75 -4.82
N ASP A 169 1.64 10.70 -5.50
CA ASP A 169 1.91 10.59 -6.94
C ASP A 169 2.80 9.37 -7.24
N LEU A 170 3.79 9.07 -6.39
CA LEU A 170 4.65 7.89 -6.51
C LEU A 170 3.85 6.57 -6.65
N PHE A 171 2.74 6.44 -5.93
CA PHE A 171 1.90 5.24 -5.97
C PHE A 171 0.75 5.34 -6.98
N ALA A 172 0.38 6.56 -7.40
CA ALA A 172 -0.68 6.81 -8.36
C ALA A 172 -0.21 6.63 -9.82
N GLU A 173 1.07 6.87 -10.07
CA GLU A 173 1.65 6.74 -11.41
C GLU A 173 1.72 5.27 -11.88
N PRO A 174 1.51 5.01 -13.18
CA PRO A 174 1.72 3.67 -13.73
C PRO A 174 3.15 3.19 -13.51
N ALA A 175 3.31 1.91 -13.17
CA ALA A 175 4.61 1.27 -12.99
C ALA A 175 4.81 0.10 -13.98
N PRO A 176 5.05 0.36 -15.28
CA PRO A 176 5.14 -0.69 -16.30
C PRO A 176 6.21 -1.75 -16.03
N ASP A 177 7.31 -1.37 -15.37
CA ASP A 177 8.37 -2.29 -15.01
C ASP A 177 7.92 -3.26 -13.92
N LEU A 178 7.21 -2.75 -12.92
CA LEU A 178 6.61 -3.56 -11.85
C LEU A 178 5.53 -4.50 -12.41
N ASP A 179 4.70 -4.02 -13.34
CA ASP A 179 3.69 -4.85 -14.02
C ASP A 179 4.34 -6.01 -14.81
N ARG A 180 5.45 -5.73 -15.52
CA ARG A 180 6.21 -6.76 -16.23
C ARG A 180 6.84 -7.77 -15.28
N GLN A 181 7.38 -7.31 -14.15
CA GLN A 181 7.96 -8.18 -13.12
C GLN A 181 6.90 -9.05 -12.45
N ALA A 182 5.74 -8.49 -12.11
CA ALA A 182 4.62 -9.25 -11.55
C ALA A 182 4.19 -10.36 -12.51
N LEU A 183 4.04 -10.04 -13.80
CA LEU A 183 3.71 -11.02 -14.83
C LEU A 183 4.77 -12.13 -14.94
N ALA A 184 6.06 -11.76 -14.92
CA ALA A 184 7.16 -12.71 -14.98
C ALA A 184 7.15 -13.64 -13.77
N ALA A 185 7.01 -13.10 -12.56
CA ALA A 185 6.97 -13.85 -11.30
C ALA A 185 5.78 -14.82 -11.24
N VAL A 186 4.58 -14.38 -11.65
CA VAL A 186 3.40 -15.25 -11.68
C VAL A 186 3.55 -16.35 -12.71
N ARG A 187 4.06 -16.05 -13.91
CA ARG A 187 4.35 -17.05 -14.93
C ARG A 187 5.36 -18.08 -14.41
N ALA A 188 6.46 -17.60 -13.83
CA ALA A 188 7.48 -18.40 -13.18
C ALA A 188 6.91 -19.32 -12.09
N GLY A 189 5.96 -18.83 -11.28
CA GLY A 189 5.27 -19.61 -10.25
C GLY A 189 4.34 -20.68 -10.84
N ILE A 190 3.63 -20.38 -11.92
CA ILE A 190 2.78 -21.35 -12.63
C ILE A 190 3.66 -22.46 -13.25
N ASP A 191 4.73 -22.09 -13.94
CA ASP A 191 5.64 -23.04 -14.61
C ASP A 191 6.33 -23.98 -13.59
N ARG A 192 6.48 -23.54 -12.33
CA ARG A 192 7.06 -24.31 -11.22
C ARG A 192 6.02 -24.96 -10.29
N ASP A 193 4.72 -24.89 -10.62
CA ASP A 193 3.60 -25.40 -9.80
C ASP A 193 3.62 -24.88 -8.34
N ARG A 194 3.99 -23.62 -8.15
CA ARG A 194 4.07 -22.95 -6.84
C ARG A 194 2.89 -22.03 -6.54
N VAL A 195 2.09 -21.68 -7.54
CA VAL A 195 0.91 -20.85 -7.32
C VAL A 195 -0.21 -21.69 -6.74
N THR A 196 -0.71 -21.31 -5.56
CA THR A 196 -1.83 -22.00 -4.92
C THR A 196 -3.07 -21.12 -4.93
N THR A 197 -4.14 -21.49 -4.21
CA THR A 197 -5.29 -20.60 -4.01
C THR A 197 -5.10 -19.64 -2.83
N ALA A 198 -3.96 -19.71 -2.13
CA ALA A 198 -3.66 -18.89 -0.96
C ALA A 198 -3.60 -17.39 -1.30
N HIS A 199 -3.19 -17.01 -2.52
CA HIS A 199 -3.18 -15.61 -2.97
C HIS A 199 -4.54 -14.91 -2.78
N LEU A 200 -5.66 -15.61 -2.98
CA LEU A 200 -6.99 -15.02 -2.77
C LEU A 200 -7.26 -14.76 -1.28
N ARG A 201 -6.79 -15.63 -0.39
CA ARG A 201 -6.92 -15.42 1.06
C ARG A 201 -6.01 -14.28 1.52
N PHE A 202 -4.77 -14.26 1.04
CA PHE A 202 -3.80 -13.20 1.35
C PHE A 202 -4.31 -11.85 0.89
N GLY A 203 -4.74 -11.75 -0.36
CA GLY A 203 -5.30 -10.52 -0.92
C GLY A 203 -6.58 -10.05 -0.22
N ARG A 204 -7.47 -10.96 0.19
CA ARG A 204 -8.63 -10.58 1.00
C ARG A 204 -8.23 -9.98 2.33
N LEU A 205 -7.26 -10.58 3.04
CA LEU A 205 -6.82 -10.06 4.33
C LEU A 205 -6.12 -8.70 4.18
N LEU A 206 -5.26 -8.54 3.17
CA LEU A 206 -4.65 -7.24 2.84
C LEU A 206 -5.73 -6.17 2.62
N ALA A 207 -6.73 -6.46 1.79
CA ALA A 207 -7.84 -5.55 1.53
C ALA A 207 -8.61 -5.16 2.80
N HIS A 208 -8.93 -6.11 3.69
CA HIS A 208 -9.62 -5.80 4.95
C HIS A 208 -8.74 -5.01 5.93
N TYR A 209 -7.43 -5.28 5.97
CA TYR A 209 -6.51 -4.50 6.81
C TYR A 209 -6.29 -3.09 6.25
N GLU A 210 -6.33 -2.90 4.93
CA GLU A 210 -6.37 -1.58 4.32
C GLU A 210 -7.68 -0.85 4.68
N GLU A 211 -8.85 -1.50 4.61
CA GLU A 211 -10.12 -0.93 5.08
C GLU A 211 -10.06 -0.54 6.57
N MET A 212 -9.43 -1.36 7.40
CA MET A 212 -9.21 -1.07 8.83
C MET A 212 -8.30 0.16 9.03
N PHE A 213 -7.26 0.31 8.22
CA PHE A 213 -6.41 1.51 8.22
C PHE A 213 -7.23 2.77 7.97
N TRP A 214 -8.02 2.80 6.88
CA TRP A 214 -8.85 3.94 6.53
C TRP A 214 -9.93 4.24 7.58
N THR A 215 -10.57 3.20 8.11
CA THR A 215 -11.58 3.33 9.18
C THR A 215 -10.97 3.91 10.45
N THR A 216 -9.79 3.44 10.84
CA THR A 216 -9.07 3.95 12.01
C THR A 216 -8.79 5.45 11.87
N LEU A 217 -8.34 5.90 10.70
CA LEU A 217 -8.13 7.33 10.44
C LEU A 217 -9.43 8.15 10.57
N ALA A 218 -10.54 7.67 9.98
CA ALA A 218 -11.84 8.36 10.04
C ALA A 218 -12.40 8.46 11.48
N GLU A 219 -12.20 7.44 12.31
CA GLU A 219 -12.61 7.46 13.72
C GLU A 219 -11.81 8.48 14.54
N ARG A 220 -10.51 8.67 14.24
CA ARG A 220 -9.68 9.66 14.93
C ARG A 220 -10.10 11.09 14.65
N GLU A 221 -10.58 11.34 13.45
CA GLU A 221 -11.18 12.61 13.07
C GLU A 221 -12.45 12.90 13.88
N SER A 222 -13.39 11.92 13.90
CA SER A 222 -14.67 12.05 14.61
C SER A 222 -14.48 12.19 16.13
N GLY A 223 -13.51 11.47 16.70
CA GLY A 223 -13.18 11.56 18.12
C GLY A 223 -12.53 12.89 18.52
N ALA A 224 -11.86 13.60 17.59
CA ALA A 224 -11.33 14.93 17.83
C ALA A 224 -12.42 16.02 17.75
N ALA A 225 -13.44 15.84 16.92
CA ALA A 225 -14.59 16.73 16.82
C ALA A 225 -15.53 16.65 18.04
N GLY A 226 -15.72 15.46 18.62
CA GLY A 226 -16.57 15.26 19.80
C GLY A 226 -15.98 15.69 21.16
N ARG A 227 -14.74 16.20 21.17
CA ARG A 227 -14.05 16.72 22.38
C ARG A 227 -13.88 18.25 22.38
N ARG A 228 -14.55 18.95 21.47
CA ARG A 228 -14.58 20.43 21.41
C ARG A 228 -15.87 20.98 22.00
#